data_AF-A0A1I6Z1H2-F1
#
_entry.id   AF-A0A1I6Z1H2-F1
#
_cell.length_a   1.000
_cell.length_b   1.000
_cell.length_c   1.000
_cell.angle_alpha   90.00
_cell.angle_beta   90.00
_cell.angle_gamma   90.00
#
_symmetry.space_group_name_H-M   'P 1'
#
loop_
_entity.id
_entity.type
_entity.pdbx_description
1 polymer ?
#
loop_
_entity_poly.entity_id
_entity_poly.type
_entity_poly.pdbx_seq_one_letter_code
_entity_poly.pdbx_strand_id
1 'polypeptide(L)'
;MTLLEHWAAEGLRWVNDPAQWRVVPLAISSPHLPLLLTQQSRWALWVGSDPDAFRRAFALLSRLHERQGPRRLLAVHAPDLPRRGLLNNLQQAAWRYLGIDLLVMAS
;
A
#
# COMPACT_ATOMS: atom_id res chain seq x y z
N MET A 1 5.07 -17.02 9.48
CA MET A 1 4.71 -15.69 10.00
C MET A 1 4.29 -14.82 8.84
N THR A 2 3.02 -14.46 8.74
CA THR A 2 2.50 -13.48 7.77
C THR A 2 2.93 -12.07 8.17
N LEU A 3 2.86 -11.12 7.25
CA LEU A 3 3.22 -9.72 7.54
C LEU A 3 2.36 -9.10 8.66
N LEU A 4 1.09 -9.51 8.74
CA LEU A 4 0.19 -9.05 9.81
C LEU A 4 0.54 -9.69 11.15
N GLU A 5 0.93 -10.96 11.17
CA GLU A 5 1.45 -11.61 12.39
C GLU A 5 2.74 -10.94 12.88
N HIS A 6 3.61 -10.54 11.95
CA HIS A 6 4.82 -9.79 12.28
C HIS A 6 4.49 -8.42 12.91
N TRP A 7 3.61 -7.63 12.30
CA TRP A 7 3.21 -6.33 12.85
C TRP A 7 2.45 -6.44 14.17
N ALA A 8 1.63 -7.47 14.36
CA ALA A 8 1.01 -7.74 15.65
C ALA A 8 2.05 -8.10 16.72
N ALA A 9 3.06 -8.90 16.37
CA ALA A 9 4.17 -9.21 17.27
C ALA A 9 5.02 -7.98 17.64
N GLU A 10 5.11 -6.99 16.75
CA GLU A 10 5.75 -5.68 17.02
C GLU A 10 4.88 -4.72 17.84
N GLY A 11 3.66 -5.12 18.23
CA GLY A 11 2.78 -4.33 19.10
C GLY A 11 2.01 -3.23 18.37
N LEU A 12 1.91 -3.29 17.03
CA LEU A 12 1.14 -2.33 16.24
C LEU A 12 -0.37 -2.52 16.46
N ARG A 13 -0.92 -1.79 17.44
CA ARG A 13 -2.30 -1.91 17.95
C ARG A 13 -3.42 -1.84 16.90
N TRP A 14 -3.19 -1.23 15.73
CA TRP A 14 -4.19 -1.14 14.67
C TRP A 14 -4.37 -2.46 13.90
N VAL A 15 -3.40 -3.37 13.97
CA VAL A 15 -3.50 -4.74 13.43
C VAL A 15 -4.52 -5.56 14.23
N ASN A 16 -4.62 -5.32 15.54
CA ASN A 16 -5.50 -6.06 16.44
C ASN A 16 -5.26 -7.59 16.31
N ASP A 17 -6.25 -8.36 15.85
CA ASP A 17 -6.11 -9.80 15.56
C ASP A 17 -5.79 -10.03 14.07
N PRO A 18 -4.57 -10.48 13.71
CA PRO A 18 -4.19 -10.82 12.34
C PRO A 18 -5.13 -11.83 11.67
N ALA A 19 -5.73 -12.75 12.43
CA ALA A 19 -6.61 -13.78 11.90
C ALA A 19 -7.95 -13.20 11.40
N GLN A 20 -8.32 -11.99 11.83
CA GLN A 20 -9.52 -11.28 11.36
C GLN A 20 -9.30 -10.52 10.05
N TRP A 21 -8.05 -10.38 9.60
CA TRP A 21 -7.75 -9.67 8.37
C TRP A 21 -7.98 -10.54 7.15
N ARG A 22 -8.75 -10.01 6.20
CA ARG A 22 -8.87 -10.57 4.85
C ARG A 22 -8.17 -9.66 3.86
N VAL A 23 -7.01 -10.10 3.37
CA VAL A 23 -6.28 -9.41 2.29
C VAL A 23 -6.77 -9.96 0.96
N VAL A 24 -7.25 -9.08 0.08
CA VAL A 24 -7.71 -9.46 -1.26
C VAL A 24 -6.82 -8.78 -2.29
N PRO A 25 -5.98 -9.52 -3.04
CA PRO A 25 -5.20 -8.93 -4.11
C PRO A 25 -6.15 -8.47 -5.22
N LEU A 26 -5.97 -7.24 -5.68
CA LEU A 26 -6.82 -6.62 -6.70
C LEU A 26 -5.95 -6.00 -7.79
N ALA A 27 -6.20 -6.40 -9.04
CA ALA A 27 -5.63 -5.73 -10.19
C ALA A 27 -6.34 -4.39 -10.42
N ILE A 28 -5.58 -3.36 -10.82
CA ILE A 28 -6.17 -2.05 -11.13
C ILE A 28 -7.12 -2.06 -12.34
N SER A 29 -6.94 -3.03 -13.23
CA SER A 29 -7.82 -3.29 -14.36
C SER A 29 -9.08 -4.08 -13.99
N SER A 30 -9.24 -4.46 -12.72
CA SER A 30 -10.39 -5.26 -12.29
C SER A 30 -11.69 -4.50 -12.55
N PRO A 31 -12.71 -5.15 -13.15
CA PRO A 31 -14.03 -4.54 -13.33
C PRO A 31 -14.73 -4.27 -12.00
N HIS A 32 -14.31 -4.94 -10.92
CA HIS A 32 -14.87 -4.75 -9.58
C HIS A 32 -14.24 -3.58 -8.82
N LEU A 33 -13.15 -2.99 -9.32
CA LEU A 33 -12.46 -1.89 -8.65
C LEU A 33 -13.41 -0.72 -8.31
N PRO A 34 -14.27 -0.21 -9.23
CA PRO A 34 -15.17 0.89 -8.90
C PRO A 34 -16.12 0.58 -7.73
N LEU A 35 -16.65 -0.64 -7.66
CA LEU A 35 -17.51 -1.07 -6.57
C LEU A 35 -16.73 -1.18 -5.24
N LEU A 36 -15.53 -1.74 -5.29
CA LEU A 36 -14.70 -1.90 -4.10
C LEU A 36 -14.27 -0.55 -3.52
N LEU A 37 -14.02 0.46 -4.37
CA LEU A 37 -13.68 1.81 -3.95
C LEU A 37 -14.79 2.47 -3.10
N THR A 38 -16.05 2.11 -3.32
CA THR A 38 -17.17 2.63 -2.52
C THR A 38 -17.44 1.83 -1.24
N GLN A 39 -17.06 0.56 -1.22
CA GLN A 39 -17.34 -0.35 -0.11
C GLN A 39 -16.19 -0.48 0.89
N GLN A 40 -14.95 -0.27 0.45
CA GLN A 40 -13.76 -0.52 1.26
C GLN A 40 -13.07 0.79 1.63
N SER A 41 -12.90 1.01 2.93
CA SER A 41 -12.27 2.22 3.47
C SER A 41 -10.75 2.11 3.62
N ARG A 42 -10.20 0.89 3.57
CA ARG A 42 -8.78 0.62 3.81
C ARG A 42 -8.14 0.03 2.57
N TRP A 43 -7.08 0.67 2.11
CA TRP A 43 -6.35 0.28 0.92
C TRP A 43 -4.86 0.15 1.24
N ALA A 44 -4.23 -0.82 0.59
CA ALA A 44 -2.81 -1.08 0.72
C ALA A 44 -2.18 -1.15 -0.67
N LEU A 45 -0.96 -0.64 -0.77
CA LEU A 45 -0.08 -0.76 -1.92
C LEU A 45 1.07 -1.68 -1.53
N TRP A 46 1.17 -2.83 -2.21
CA TRP A 46 2.36 -3.66 -2.10
C TRP A 46 3.51 -3.03 -2.91
N VAL A 47 4.65 -2.81 -2.27
CA VAL A 47 5.86 -2.25 -2.85
C VAL A 47 6.94 -3.33 -2.91
N GLY A 48 7.41 -3.61 -4.12
CA GLY A 48 8.49 -4.59 -4.35
C GLY A 48 9.85 -4.12 -3.84
N SER A 49 10.82 -5.05 -3.82
CA SER A 49 12.20 -4.82 -3.39
C SER A 49 13.19 -4.59 -4.53
N ASP A 50 12.80 -4.87 -5.76
CA ASP A 50 13.65 -4.79 -6.93
C ASP A 50 13.88 -3.34 -7.40
N PRO A 51 14.89 -3.10 -8.26
CA PRO A 51 15.25 -1.75 -8.75
C PRO A 51 14.09 -0.99 -9.41
N ASP A 52 13.12 -1.70 -9.99
CA ASP A 52 12.00 -1.13 -10.71
C ASP A 52 10.77 -0.89 -9.83
N ALA A 53 10.84 -1.22 -8.53
CA ALA A 53 9.72 -1.15 -7.62
C ALA A 53 9.14 0.27 -7.51
N PHE A 54 9.98 1.31 -7.47
CA PHE A 54 9.51 2.69 -7.47
C PHE A 54 8.70 3.00 -8.74
N ARG A 55 9.23 2.68 -9.92
CA ARG A 55 8.59 2.97 -11.20
C ARG A 55 7.23 2.28 -11.30
N ARG A 56 7.16 1.00 -10.93
CA ARG A 56 5.90 0.24 -10.98
C ARG A 56 4.89 0.73 -9.95
N ALA A 57 5.32 1.00 -8.72
CA ALA A 57 4.45 1.51 -7.67
C ALA A 57 3.89 2.90 -8.04
N PHE A 58 4.73 3.81 -8.51
CA PHE A 58 4.28 5.14 -8.91
C PHE A 58 3.34 5.10 -10.10
N ALA A 59 3.63 4.30 -11.13
CA ALA A 59 2.72 4.12 -12.27
C ALA A 59 1.35 3.55 -11.87
N LEU A 60 1.32 2.66 -10.86
CA LEU A 60 0.07 2.15 -10.31
C LEU A 60 -0.73 3.25 -9.60
N LEU A 61 -0.05 4.09 -8.82
CA LEU A 61 -0.67 5.24 -8.14
C LEU A 61 -1.19 6.29 -9.12
N SER A 62 -0.46 6.58 -10.21
CA SER A 62 -0.93 7.48 -11.27
C SER A 62 -2.23 6.97 -11.88
N ARG A 63 -2.29 5.68 -12.22
CA ARG A 63 -3.53 5.07 -12.75
C ARG A 63 -4.66 5.04 -11.72
N LEU A 64 -4.36 4.90 -10.43
CA LEU A 64 -5.38 5.01 -9.38
C LEU A 64 -5.92 6.44 -9.30
N HIS A 65 -5.03 7.43 -9.36
CA HIS A 65 -5.40 8.84 -9.36
C HIS A 65 -6.32 9.20 -10.55
N GLU A 66 -5.95 8.77 -11.76
CA GLU A 66 -6.75 8.96 -12.98
C GLU A 66 -8.17 8.37 -12.86
N ARG A 67 -8.31 7.30 -12.07
CA ARG A 67 -9.58 6.61 -11.83
C ARG A 67 -10.33 7.11 -10.60
N GLN A 68 -9.92 8.24 -10.02
CA GLN A 68 -10.47 8.80 -8.79
C GLN A 68 -10.46 7.78 -7.63
N GLY A 69 -9.38 7.01 -7.56
CA GLY A 69 -9.14 6.00 -6.54
C GLY A 69 -8.91 6.57 -5.13
N PRO A 70 -8.48 5.72 -4.18
CA PRO A 70 -8.35 6.12 -2.79
C PRO A 70 -7.20 7.12 -2.63
N ARG A 71 -7.41 8.14 -1.80
CA ARG A 71 -6.39 9.16 -1.52
C ARG A 71 -5.48 8.82 -0.35
N ARG A 72 -5.77 7.75 0.38
CA ARG A 72 -4.94 7.27 1.49
C ARG A 72 -4.73 5.77 1.33
N LEU A 73 -3.47 5.35 1.29
CA LEU A 73 -3.11 3.94 1.23
C LEU A 73 -1.98 3.63 2.21
N LEU A 74 -1.99 2.41 2.70
CA LEU A 74 -0.89 1.83 3.44
C LEU A 74 0.18 1.32 2.46
N ALA A 75 1.43 1.77 2.59
CA ALA A 75 2.54 1.17 1.86
C ALA A 75 3.01 -0.08 2.61
N VAL A 76 2.97 -1.21 1.93
CA VAL A 76 3.27 -2.54 2.46
C VAL A 76 4.47 -3.10 1.71
N HIS A 77 5.45 -3.64 2.41
CA HIS A 77 6.65 -4.21 1.80
C HIS A 77 7.08 -5.50 2.51
N ALA A 78 7.97 -6.26 1.87
CA ALA A 78 8.61 -7.39 2.51
C ALA A 78 9.55 -6.91 3.66
N PRO A 79 9.65 -7.65 4.78
CA PRO A 79 10.39 -7.21 5.97
C PRO A 79 11.90 -7.04 5.74
N ASP A 80 12.44 -7.66 4.71
CA ASP A 80 13.85 -7.60 4.31
C ASP A 80 14.19 -6.41 3.40
N LEU A 81 13.24 -5.50 3.14
CA LEU A 81 13.43 -4.37 2.23
C LEU A 81 14.42 -3.32 2.82
N PRO A 82 15.67 -3.23 2.34
CA PRO A 82 16.69 -2.38 2.96
C PRO A 82 16.66 -0.96 2.37
N ARG A 83 15.48 -0.44 2.02
CA ARG A 83 15.35 0.79 1.21
C ARG A 83 14.32 1.77 1.75
N ARG A 84 14.53 2.26 2.97
CA ARG A 84 13.83 3.46 3.50
C ARG A 84 13.81 4.61 2.49
N GLY A 85 14.89 4.78 1.71
CA GLY A 85 14.95 5.79 0.64
C GLY A 85 13.92 5.59 -0.48
N LEU A 86 13.63 4.36 -0.90
CA LEU A 86 12.62 4.09 -1.92
C LEU A 86 11.22 4.45 -1.43
N LEU A 87 10.88 4.02 -0.20
CA LEU A 87 9.57 4.28 0.40
C LEU A 87 9.37 5.79 0.65
N ASN A 88 10.38 6.48 1.15
CA ASN A 88 10.34 7.93 1.35
C ASN A 88 10.14 8.67 0.02
N ASN A 89 10.90 8.30 -1.02
CA ASN A 89 10.74 8.91 -2.34
C ASN A 89 9.35 8.66 -2.91
N LEU A 90 8.82 7.44 -2.75
CA LEU A 90 7.49 7.08 -3.24
C LEU A 90 6.39 7.86 -2.48
N GLN A 91 6.50 7.96 -1.15
CA GLN A 91 5.59 8.74 -0.32
C GLN A 91 5.58 10.22 -0.73
N GLN A 92 6.76 10.83 -0.89
CA GLN A 92 6.88 12.23 -1.31
C GLN A 92 6.33 12.46 -2.71
N ALA A 93 6.63 11.58 -3.67
CA ALA A 93 6.14 11.69 -5.04
C ALA A 93 4.61 11.52 -5.10
N ALA A 94 4.05 10.54 -4.38
CA ALA A 94 2.62 10.31 -4.32
C ALA A 94 1.86 11.51 -3.76
N TRP A 95 2.37 12.11 -2.68
CA TRP A 95 1.78 13.31 -2.11
C TRP A 95 1.88 14.50 -3.08
N ARG A 96 3.10 14.80 -3.56
CA ARG A 96 3.40 15.99 -4.36
C ARG A 96 2.68 16.00 -5.71
N TYR A 97 2.61 14.87 -6.40
CA TYR A 97 2.13 14.81 -7.78
C TYR A 97 0.70 14.27 -7.91
N LEU A 98 0.23 13.46 -6.94
CA LEU A 98 -1.06 12.78 -7.04
C LEU A 98 -2.02 13.13 -5.89
N GLY A 99 -1.55 13.86 -4.87
CA GLY A 99 -2.34 14.15 -3.67
C GLY A 99 -2.71 12.89 -2.87
N ILE A 100 -1.89 11.84 -2.97
CA ILE A 100 -2.10 10.56 -2.30
C ILE A 100 -1.22 10.50 -1.05
N ASP A 101 -1.86 10.26 0.09
CA ASP A 101 -1.26 10.02 1.41
C ASP A 101 -0.85 8.55 1.54
N LEU A 102 0.44 8.27 1.36
CA LEU A 102 1.02 6.95 1.58
C LEU A 102 1.52 6.83 3.02
N LEU A 103 0.84 6.01 3.81
CA LEU A 103 1.26 5.69 5.16
C LEU A 103 2.27 4.54 5.10
N VAL A 104 3.54 4.83 5.32
CA VAL A 104 4.58 3.81 5.42
C VAL A 104 4.62 3.33 6.87
N MET A 105 4.45 2.03 7.08
CA MET A 105 4.76 1.45 8.37
C MET A 105 6.19 0.99 8.35
N ALA A 106 7.00 1.62 9.21
CA ALA A 106 8.31 1.09 9.52
C ALA A 106 8.12 -0.25 10.23
N SER A 107 8.51 -1.34 9.57
CA SER A 107 9.09 -2.50 10.24
C SER A 107 10.58 -2.23 10.44
#